data_AF-A0A953ECJ6-F1
#
_entry.id   AF-A0A953ECJ6-F1
#
_cell.length_a   1.000
_cell.length_b   1.000
_cell.length_c   1.000
_cell.angle_alpha   90.00
_cell.angle_beta   90.00
_cell.angle_gamma   90.00
#
_symmetry.space_group_name_H-M   'P 1'
#
loop_
_entity.id
_entity.type
_entity.pdbx_description
1 polymer ?
#
loop_
_entity_poly.entity_id
_entity_poly.type
_entity_poly.pdbx_seq_one_letter_code
_entity_poly.pdbx_strand_id
1 'polypeptide(L)' 'KSVLDVPREPDMILLYREPILLEWIETGEDLFRLVRNVLIHEIGHHFGLSDADIARLEKEE' A
#
# COMPACT_ATOMS: atom_id res chain seq x y z
N LYS A 1 13.33 26.29 -7.25
CA LYS A 1 14.18 25.08 -7.42
C LYS A 1 15.56 25.54 -7.85
N SER A 2 16.62 25.06 -7.18
CA SER A 2 18.01 25.46 -7.44
C SER A 2 18.66 24.56 -8.50
N VAL A 3 19.72 25.03 -9.14
CA VAL A 3 20.52 24.28 -10.13
C VAL A 3 21.21 23.03 -9.51
N LEU A 4 21.31 22.98 -8.18
CA LEU A 4 21.92 21.89 -7.41
C LEU A 4 20.91 20.91 -6.81
N ASP A 5 19.63 21.01 -7.17
CA ASP A 5 18.56 20.16 -6.62
C ASP A 5 18.71 18.73 -7.20
N VAL A 6 19.33 17.83 -6.44
CA VAL A 6 19.38 16.40 -6.78
C VAL A 6 17.95 15.89 -6.79
N PRO A 7 17.49 15.17 -7.84
CA PRO A 7 16.15 14.60 -7.85
C PRO A 7 15.97 13.77 -6.59
N ARG A 8 15.00 14.13 -5.75
CA ARG A 8 14.56 13.24 -4.67
C ARG A 8 14.11 11.95 -5.32
N GLU A 9 14.63 10.83 -4.82
CA GLU A 9 14.12 9.53 -5.20
C GLU A 9 12.61 9.46 -4.90
N PRO A 10 11.83 8.70 -5.67
CA PRO A 10 10.42 8.49 -5.37
C PRO A 10 10.27 7.89 -3.97
N ASP A 11 9.14 8.18 -3.31
CA ASP A 11 8.79 7.46 -2.09
C ASP A 11 8.64 5.96 -2.39
N MET A 12 9.14 5.14 -1.47
CA MET A 12 9.21 3.69 -1.64
C MET A 12 8.28 3.00 -0.65
N ILE A 13 7.49 2.04 -1.14
CA ILE A 13 6.73 1.11 -0.30
C ILE A 13 7.41 -0.26 -0.35
N LEU A 14 7.73 -0.80 0.82
CA LEU A 14 8.38 -2.09 0.96
C LEU A 14 7.34 -3.17 1.29
N LEU A 15 7.22 -4.16 0.41
CA LEU A 15 6.37 -5.33 0.64
C LEU A 15 7.23 -6.52 1.10
N TYR A 16 6.87 -7.09 2.25
CA TYR A 16 7.50 -8.30 2.76
C TYR A 16 6.75 -9.53 2.24
N ARG A 17 7.44 -10.36 1.47
CA ARG A 17 6.83 -11.53 0.81
C ARG A 17 6.24 -12.52 1.80
N GLU A 18 6.95 -12.84 2.87
CA GLU A 18 6.53 -13.90 3.81
C GLU A 18 5.23 -13.56 4.55
N PRO A 19 5.05 -12.36 5.14
CA PRO A 19 3.75 -11.95 5.72
C PRO A 19 2.60 -11.99 4.71
N ILE A 20 2.81 -11.52 3.48
CA ILE A 20 1.76 -11.52 2.45
C ILE A 20 1.36 -12.96 2.09
N LEU A 21 2.32 -13.87 1.96
CA LEU A 21 2.03 -15.26 1.65
C LEU A 21 1.37 -15.99 2.82
N LEU A 22 1.72 -15.65 4.06
CA LEU A 22 1.08 -16.21 5.24
C LEU A 22 -0.40 -15.81 5.30
N GLU A 23 -0.68 -14.52 5.19
CA GLU A 23 -2.06 -14.00 5.18
C GLU A 23 -2.88 -14.62 4.04
N TRP A 24 -2.27 -14.75 2.86
CA TRP A 24 -2.91 -15.40 1.71
C TRP A 24 -3.28 -16.86 1.98
N ILE A 25 -2.37 -17.63 2.60
CA ILE A 25 -2.61 -19.04 2.95
C ILE A 25 -3.68 -19.16 4.05
N GLU A 26 -3.65 -18.27 5.05
CA GLU A 26 -4.56 -18.31 6.20
C GLU A 26 -5.99 -17.90 5.84
N THR A 27 -6.15 -16.88 5.02
CA THR A 27 -7.48 -16.33 4.65
C THR A 27 -8.08 -16.97 3.41
N GLY A 28 -7.24 -17.45 2.48
CA GLY A 28 -7.67 -17.90 1.17
C GLY A 28 -8.19 -16.77 0.26
N GLU A 29 -7.88 -15.50 0.57
CA GLU A 29 -8.23 -14.37 -0.30
C GLU A 29 -7.49 -14.42 -1.65
N ASP A 30 -7.96 -13.61 -2.61
CA ASP A 30 -7.21 -13.40 -3.84
C ASP A 30 -5.91 -12.63 -3.58
N LEU A 31 -4.77 -13.16 -4.03
CA LEU A 31 -3.47 -12.57 -3.76
C LEU A 31 -3.32 -11.15 -4.34
N PHE A 32 -3.93 -10.88 -5.50
CA PHE A 32 -3.91 -9.55 -6.08
C PHE A 32 -4.69 -8.56 -5.21
N ARG A 33 -5.88 -8.95 -4.75
CA ARG A 33 -6.69 -8.15 -3.81
C ARG A 33 -5.95 -7.89 -2.50
N LEU A 34 -5.29 -8.89 -1.93
CA LEU A 34 -4.49 -8.75 -0.72
C LEU A 34 -3.36 -7.72 -0.89
N VAL A 35 -2.55 -7.85 -1.95
CA VAL A 35 -1.46 -6.90 -2.23
C VAL A 35 -2.01 -5.50 -2.48
N ARG A 36 -3.10 -5.37 -3.22
CA ARG A 36 -3.76 -4.09 -3.50
C ARG A 36 -4.21 -3.41 -2.20
N ASN A 37 -4.86 -4.14 -1.31
CA ASN A 37 -5.37 -3.62 -0.03
C ASN A 37 -4.24 -3.11 0.87
N VAL A 38 -3.14 -3.87 0.97
CA VAL A 38 -1.93 -3.43 1.70
C VAL A 38 -1.36 -2.15 1.08
N LEU A 39 -1.24 -2.07 -0.24
CA LEU A 39 -0.75 -0.87 -0.91
C LEU A 39 -1.66 0.35 -0.69
N ILE A 40 -2.98 0.18 -0.78
CA ILE A 40 -3.95 1.25 -0.54
C ILE A 40 -3.86 1.74 0.91
N HIS A 41 -3.68 0.84 1.88
CA HIS A 41 -3.47 1.18 3.28
C HIS A 41 -2.22 2.04 3.49
N GLU A 42 -1.07 1.60 2.98
CA GLU A 42 0.21 2.30 3.17
C GLU A 42 0.22 3.68 2.48
N ILE A 43 -0.29 3.75 1.24
CA ILE A 43 -0.48 5.02 0.54
C ILE A 43 -1.45 5.91 1.33
N GLY A 44 -2.55 5.32 1.79
CA GLY A 44 -3.57 6.00 2.57
C GLY A 44 -3.01 6.74 3.78
N HIS A 45 -2.29 6.01 4.63
CA HIS A 45 -1.64 6.57 5.80
C HIS A 45 -0.56 7.59 5.44
N HIS A 46 0.22 7.36 4.38
CA HIS A 46 1.23 8.32 3.92
C HIS A 46 0.62 9.68 3.54
N PHE A 47 -0.58 9.69 2.95
CA PHE A 47 -1.31 10.91 2.57
C PHE A 47 -2.27 11.44 3.66
N GLY A 48 -2.33 10.79 4.83
CA GLY A 48 -3.16 11.23 5.95
C GLY A 48 -4.66 10.91 5.81
N LEU A 49 -5.01 9.90 5.02
CA LEU A 49 -6.38 9.38 4.93
C LEU A 49 -6.76 8.67 6.24
N SER A 50 -8.04 8.75 6.60
CA SER A 50 -8.57 8.00 7.74
C SER A 50 -8.79 6.54 7.37
N ASP A 51 -8.83 5.64 8.36
CA ASP A 51 -9.16 4.23 8.15
C ASP A 51 -10.50 4.05 7.42
N ALA A 52 -11.46 4.96 7.67
CA ALA A 52 -12.76 4.94 7.00
C ALA A 52 -12.64 5.31 5.50
N ASP A 53 -11.76 6.24 5.16
CA ASP A 53 -11.48 6.61 3.77
C ASP A 53 -10.74 5.49 3.03
N ILE A 54 -9.77 4.87 3.69
CA ILE A 54 -9.01 3.73 3.17
C ILE A 54 -9.96 2.56 2.92
N ALA A 55 -10.78 2.18 3.90
CA ALA A 55 -11.74 1.09 3.78
C ALA A 55 -12.80 1.34 2.69
N ARG A 56 -13.08 2.60 2.34
CA ARG A 56 -13.92 2.94 1.18
C ARG A 56 -13.19 2.62 -0.12
N LEU A 57 -11.93 3.02 -0.26
CA LEU A 57 -11.09 2.76 -1.45
C LEU A 57 -10.86 1.27 -1.68
N GLU A 58 -10.71 0.46 -0.64
CA GLU A 58 -10.53 -1.00 -0.78
C GLU A 58 -11.76 -1.75 -1.30
N LYS A 59 -12.93 -1.15 -1.11
CA LYS A 59 -14.23 -1.67 -1.58
C LYS A 59 -14.55 -1.24 -3.01
N GLU A 60 -13.84 -0.26 -3.53
CA GLU A 60 -13.91 0.12 -4.95
C GLU A 60 -13.19 -0.97 -5.78
N GLU A 61 -13.84 -1.46 -6.83
CA GLU A 61 -13.34 -2.54 -7.72
C GLU A 61 -12.45 -2.01 -8.85
#